data_AF-A0A847WML7-F1
#
_entry.id   AF-A0A847WML7-F1
#
_cell.length_a   1.000
_cell.length_b   1.000
_cell.length_c   1.000
_cell.angle_alpha   90.00
_cell.angle_beta   90.00
_cell.angle_gamma   90.00
#
_symmetry.space_group_name_H-M   'P 1'
#
loop_
_entity.id
_entity.type
_entity.pdbx_description
1 polymer ?
#
loop_
_entity_poly.entity_id
_entity_poly.type
_entity_poly.pdbx_seq_one_letter_code
_entity_poly.pdbx_strand_id
1 'polypeptide(L)'
;MEDKQTGIEYFETLMRYIFNARVDLTKEAANEIMRKIENTYPEGSEVVMTLAERFREEGIALGEVKSLVKTTIRLLTKKLGTLPEEIKSGISKLDAETLEIIIVEIFEYEKLEDIKRYL
;
A
#
# COMPACT_ATOMS: atom_id res chain seq x y z
N MET A 1 34.03 19.54 -1.25
CA MET A 1 33.96 18.07 -1.14
C MET A 1 32.53 17.80 -0.72
N GLU A 2 31.67 17.36 -1.62
CA GLU A 2 30.36 16.86 -1.22
C GLU A 2 30.60 15.71 -0.24
N ASP A 3 29.96 15.77 0.93
CA ASP A 3 30.13 14.76 1.96
C ASP A 3 29.58 13.43 1.45
N LYS A 4 30.23 12.30 1.76
CA LYS A 4 29.83 10.97 1.27
C LYS A 4 28.37 10.67 1.61
N GLN A 5 27.89 11.22 2.74
CA GLN A 5 26.50 11.16 3.18
C GLN A 5 25.53 11.84 2.20
N THR A 6 25.87 13.03 1.69
CA THR A 6 25.06 13.77 0.72
C THR A 6 24.90 13.00 -0.59
N GLY A 7 25.94 12.28 -1.03
CA GLY A 7 25.87 11.42 -2.22
C GLY A 7 24.89 10.25 -2.06
N ILE A 8 24.79 9.67 -0.86
CA ILE A 8 23.85 8.59 -0.55
C ILE A 8 22.40 9.07 -0.58
N GLU A 9 22.12 10.26 -0.05
CA GLU A 9 20.76 10.83 -0.02
C GLU A 9 20.23 11.13 -1.44
N TYR A 10 21.09 11.67 -2.32
CA TYR A 10 20.75 11.85 -3.73
C TYR A 10 20.48 10.52 -4.43
N PHE A 11 21.30 9.50 -4.14
CA PHE A 11 21.11 8.17 -4.67
C PHE A 11 19.79 7.55 -4.19
N GLU A 12 19.47 7.63 -2.90
CA GLU A 12 18.21 7.15 -2.35
C GLU A 12 17.01 7.82 -3.03
N THR A 13 17.06 9.15 -3.19
CA THR A 13 16.01 9.93 -3.87
C THR A 13 15.82 9.48 -5.32
N LEU A 14 16.91 9.27 -6.06
CA LEU A 14 16.87 8.75 -7.43
C LEU A 14 16.24 7.35 -7.49
N MET A 15 16.63 6.45 -6.59
CA MET A 15 16.08 5.09 -6.54
C MET A 15 14.58 5.11 -6.22
N ARG A 16 14.14 5.95 -5.27
CA ARG A 16 12.71 6.15 -4.98
C ARG A 16 11.95 6.60 -6.22
N TYR A 17 12.49 7.53 -7.00
CA TYR A 17 11.86 7.99 -8.24
C TYR A 17 11.79 6.89 -9.29
N ILE A 18 12.89 6.16 -9.53
CA ILE A 18 12.94 5.07 -10.52
C ILE A 18 11.93 3.99 -10.18
N PHE A 19 11.86 3.55 -8.91
CA PHE A 19 10.99 2.45 -8.50
C PHE A 19 9.51 2.84 -8.33
N ASN A 20 9.20 4.10 -8.00
CA ASN A 20 7.82 4.55 -7.80
C ASN A 20 7.17 5.18 -9.06
N ALA A 21 7.93 5.88 -9.90
CA ALA A 21 7.38 6.69 -10.99
C ALA A 21 7.45 6.01 -12.37
N ARG A 22 8.35 5.03 -12.57
CA ARG A 22 8.45 4.31 -13.85
C ARG A 22 7.54 3.09 -13.87
N VAL A 23 6.40 3.25 -14.56
CA VAL A 23 5.34 2.24 -14.72
C VAL A 23 5.80 1.01 -15.54
N ASP A 24 6.94 1.09 -16.21
CA ASP A 24 7.48 0.10 -17.16
C ASP A 24 8.71 -0.69 -16.65
N LEU A 25 9.11 -0.52 -15.39
CA LEU A 25 10.25 -1.26 -14.85
C LEU A 25 9.89 -2.73 -14.60
N THR A 26 10.41 -3.63 -15.44
CA THR A 26 10.23 -5.07 -15.23
C THR A 26 11.14 -5.59 -14.12
N LYS A 27 10.81 -6.78 -13.59
CA LYS A 27 11.61 -7.46 -12.58
C LYS A 27 13.04 -7.74 -13.08
N GLU A 28 13.20 -8.06 -14.36
CA GLU A 28 14.48 -8.35 -14.99
C GLU A 28 15.36 -7.09 -15.04
N ALA A 29 14.78 -5.96 -15.44
CA ALA A 29 15.47 -4.67 -15.48
C ALA A 29 15.87 -4.21 -14.06
N ALA A 30 14.99 -4.36 -13.07
CA ALA A 30 15.30 -4.09 -11.68
C ALA A 30 16.46 -4.97 -11.17
N ASN A 31 16.46 -6.26 -11.49
CA ASN A 31 17.54 -7.18 -11.12
C ASN A 31 18.88 -6.85 -11.77
N GLU A 32 18.88 -6.32 -12.99
CA GLU A 32 20.10 -5.83 -13.64
C GLU A 32 20.63 -4.57 -12.96
N ILE A 33 19.75 -3.61 -12.64
CA ILE A 33 20.12 -2.40 -11.90
C ILE A 33 20.73 -2.76 -10.54
N MET A 34 20.09 -3.65 -9.78
CA MET A 34 20.60 -4.12 -8.48
C MET A 34 22.00 -4.74 -8.60
N ARG A 35 22.22 -5.63 -9.57
CA ARG A 35 23.56 -6.23 -9.80
C ARG A 35 24.61 -5.18 -10.16
N LYS A 36 24.26 -4.18 -10.97
CA LYS A 36 25.22 -3.11 -11.32
C LYS A 36 25.58 -2.26 -10.11
N ILE A 37 24.61 -1.94 -9.26
CA ILE A 37 24.84 -1.20 -8.01
C ILE A 37 25.74 -2.02 -7.08
N GLU A 38 25.43 -3.30 -6.87
CA GLU A 38 26.24 -4.18 -6.01
C GLU A 38 27.73 -4.23 -6.44
N ASN A 39 28.00 -4.31 -7.75
CA ASN A 39 29.36 -4.39 -8.27
C ASN A 39 30.09 -3.04 -8.35
N THR A 40 29.37 -1.93 -8.46
CA THR A 40 29.96 -0.60 -8.72
C THR A 40 29.96 0.30 -7.47
N TYR A 41 28.96 0.11 -6.60
CA TYR A 41 28.73 0.89 -5.40
C TYR A 41 28.08 0.03 -4.29
N PRO A 42 28.87 -0.79 -3.58
CA PRO A 42 28.37 -1.75 -2.59
C PRO A 42 27.51 -1.12 -1.49
N GLU A 43 27.85 0.09 -1.02
CA GLU A 43 27.06 0.82 -0.02
C GLU A 43 25.67 1.19 -0.53
N GLY A 44 25.52 1.43 -1.84
CA GLY A 44 24.22 1.63 -2.46
C GLY A 44 23.35 0.36 -2.49
N SER A 45 23.98 -0.83 -2.45
CA SER A 45 23.26 -2.11 -2.37
C SER A 45 22.47 -2.20 -1.07
N GLU A 46 23.08 -1.81 0.06
CA GLU A 46 22.41 -1.78 1.36
C GLU A 46 21.20 -0.83 1.35
N VAL A 47 21.36 0.37 0.80
CA VAL A 47 20.27 1.35 0.64
C VAL A 47 19.11 0.78 -0.17
N VAL A 48 19.40 0.13 -1.30
CA VAL A 48 18.37 -0.48 -2.15
C VAL A 48 17.68 -1.66 -1.45
N MET A 49 18.42 -2.48 -0.71
CA MET A 49 17.84 -3.57 0.09
C MET A 49 16.87 -3.04 1.15
N THR A 50 17.24 -1.97 1.86
CA THR A 50 16.35 -1.33 2.84
C THR A 50 15.09 -0.76 2.17
N LEU A 51 15.22 -0.11 1.02
CA LEU A 51 14.06 0.39 0.26
C LEU A 51 13.14 -0.76 -0.19
N ALA A 52 13.72 -1.86 -0.68
CA ALA A 52 12.97 -3.02 -1.12
C ALA A 52 12.17 -3.66 0.02
N GLU A 53 12.76 -3.77 1.22
CA GLU A 53 12.06 -4.28 2.40
C GLU A 53 10.88 -3.37 2.78
N ARG A 54 11.11 -2.06 2.84
CA ARG A 54 10.04 -1.09 3.15
C ARG A 54 8.88 -1.16 2.15
N PHE A 55 9.17 -1.24 0.85
CA PHE A 55 8.12 -1.36 -0.16
C PHE A 55 7.38 -2.70 -0.08
N ARG A 56 8.05 -3.78 0.34
CA ARG A 56 7.39 -5.07 0.60
C ARG A 56 6.41 -4.94 1.76
N GLU A 57 6.82 -4.35 2.87
CA GLU A 57 5.96 -4.12 4.03
C GLU A 57 4.76 -3.22 3.69
N GLU A 58 5.01 -2.09 3.01
CA GLU A 58 3.94 -1.19 2.52
C GLU A 58 2.96 -1.92 1.58
N GLY A 59 3.48 -2.79 0.70
CA GLY A 59 2.67 -3.60 -0.19
C GLY A 59 1.79 -4.62 0.53
N ILE A 60 2.30 -5.25 1.59
CA ILE A 60 1.55 -6.17 2.44
C ILE A 60 0.43 -5.42 3.15
N ALA A 61 0.75 -4.30 3.82
CA ALA A 61 -0.24 -3.48 4.53
C ALA A 61 -1.35 -2.97 3.59
N LEU A 62 -0.98 -2.50 2.38
CA LEU A 62 -1.96 -2.08 1.37
C LEU A 62 -2.85 -3.25 0.91
N GLY A 63 -2.28 -4.46 0.80
CA GLY A 63 -3.01 -5.68 0.46
C GLY A 63 -4.04 -6.06 1.53
N GLU A 64 -3.67 -5.96 2.81
CA GLU A 64 -4.55 -6.23 3.94
C GLU A 64 -5.76 -5.26 3.95
N VAL A 65 -5.51 -3.95 3.87
CA VAL A 65 -6.58 -2.94 3.82
C VAL A 65 -7.50 -3.16 2.62
N LYS A 66 -6.96 -3.43 1.43
CA LYS A 66 -7.78 -3.73 0.23
C LYS A 66 -8.67 -4.96 0.43
N SER A 67 -8.16 -5.98 1.13
CA SER A 67 -8.93 -7.18 1.46
C SER A 67 -10.07 -6.87 2.44
N LEU A 68 -9.80 -6.06 3.46
CA LEU A 68 -10.81 -5.60 4.44
C LEU A 68 -11.92 -4.79 3.75
N VAL A 69 -11.57 -3.82 2.91
CA VAL A 69 -12.55 -3.03 2.12
C VAL A 69 -13.45 -3.95 1.29
N LYS A 70 -12.83 -4.86 0.51
CA LYS A 70 -13.59 -5.80 -0.33
C LYS A 70 -14.50 -6.71 0.48
N THR A 71 -14.02 -7.19 1.63
CA THR A 71 -14.79 -8.07 2.51
C THR A 71 -15.96 -7.33 3.14
N THR A 72 -15.72 -6.12 3.65
CA THR A 72 -16.73 -5.24 4.25
C THR A 72 -17.85 -4.96 3.25
N ILE A 73 -17.52 -4.48 2.03
CA ILE A 73 -18.51 -4.22 0.98
C ILE A 73 -19.31 -5.48 0.64
N ARG A 74 -18.64 -6.64 0.52
CA ARG A 74 -19.30 -7.91 0.18
C ARG A 74 -20.27 -8.37 1.27
N LEU A 75 -19.86 -8.33 2.53
CA LEU A 75 -20.70 -8.74 3.66
C LEU A 75 -21.91 -7.82 3.83
N LEU A 76 -21.68 -6.51 3.75
CA LEU A 76 -22.75 -5.52 3.79
C LEU A 76 -23.71 -5.64 2.62
N THR A 77 -23.20 -5.88 1.41
CA THR A 77 -24.06 -6.14 0.24
C THR A 77 -24.93 -7.39 0.46
N LYS A 78 -24.39 -8.41 1.13
CA LYS A 78 -25.14 -9.64 1.44
C LYS A 78 -26.20 -9.43 2.53
N LYS A 79 -25.92 -8.61 3.55
CA LYS A 79 -26.83 -8.36 4.69
C LYS A 79 -27.91 -7.30 4.36
N LEU A 80 -27.55 -6.22 3.67
CA LEU A 80 -28.42 -5.05 3.45
C LEU A 80 -28.87 -4.89 1.99
N GLY A 81 -28.40 -5.73 1.07
CA GLY A 81 -28.65 -5.61 -0.36
C GLY A 81 -27.67 -4.67 -1.06
N THR A 82 -27.97 -4.28 -2.30
CA THR A 82 -27.05 -3.46 -3.12
C THR A 82 -26.70 -2.14 -2.45
N LEU A 83 -25.40 -1.93 -2.19
CA LEU A 83 -24.91 -0.68 -1.61
C LEU A 83 -24.78 0.43 -2.67
N PRO A 84 -25.18 1.68 -2.37
CA PRO A 84 -24.88 2.83 -3.22
C PRO A 84 -23.37 3.05 -3.39
N GLU A 85 -22.96 3.61 -4.53
CA GLU A 85 -21.53 3.89 -4.81
C GLU A 85 -20.91 4.88 -3.82
N GLU A 86 -21.69 5.84 -3.32
CA GLU A 86 -21.25 6.76 -2.27
C GLU A 86 -20.80 6.01 -1.00
N ILE A 87 -21.56 5.00 -0.58
CA ILE A 87 -21.24 4.17 0.58
C ILE A 87 -19.99 3.32 0.31
N LYS A 88 -19.89 2.70 -0.88
CA LYS A 88 -18.69 1.93 -1.25
C LYS A 88 -17.44 2.80 -1.29
N SER A 89 -17.56 4.03 -1.80
CA SER A 89 -16.46 4.99 -1.83
C SER A 89 -16.07 5.44 -0.42
N GLY A 90 -17.04 5.69 0.47
CA GLY A 90 -16.78 5.97 1.87
C GLY A 90 -16.00 4.85 2.55
N ILE A 91 -16.49 3.60 2.43
CA ILE A 91 -15.82 2.40 2.98
C ILE A 91 -14.38 2.27 2.47
N SER A 92 -14.14 2.57 1.18
CA SER A 92 -12.80 2.47 0.59
C SER A 92 -11.74 3.44 1.16
N LYS A 93 -12.18 4.45 1.91
CA LYS A 93 -11.31 5.47 2.53
C LYS A 93 -11.10 5.25 4.04
N LEU A 94 -11.79 4.28 4.63
CA LEU A 94 -11.66 3.96 6.05
C LEU A 94 -10.33 3.26 6.32
N ASP A 95 -9.81 3.45 7.54
CA ASP A 95 -8.67 2.72 8.06
C ASP A 95 -9.04 1.26 8.40
N ALA A 96 -8.03 0.43 8.62
CA ALA A 96 -8.20 -1.00 8.90
C ALA A 96 -9.02 -1.27 10.17
N GLU A 97 -8.84 -0.50 11.23
CA GLU A 97 -9.51 -0.70 12.52
C GLU A 97 -11.02 -0.43 12.38
N THR A 98 -11.38 0.66 11.72
CA THR A 98 -12.78 0.98 11.44
C THR A 98 -13.44 -0.10 10.57
N LEU A 99 -12.74 -0.62 9.55
CA LEU A 99 -13.24 -1.70 8.71
C LEU A 99 -13.46 -3.00 9.50
N GLU A 100 -12.54 -3.35 10.41
CA GLU A 100 -12.68 -4.51 11.27
C GLU A 100 -13.86 -4.39 12.22
N ILE A 101 -14.09 -3.22 12.82
CA ILE A 101 -15.27 -2.95 13.66
C ILE A 101 -16.55 -3.20 12.86
N ILE A 102 -16.64 -2.68 11.64
CA ILE A 102 -17.81 -2.90 10.77
C ILE A 102 -17.99 -4.39 10.45
N ILE A 103 -16.91 -5.13 10.24
CA ILE A 103 -16.98 -6.58 9.97
C ILE A 103 -17.47 -7.35 11.21
N VAL A 104 -16.98 -7.02 12.40
CA VAL A 104 -17.35 -7.68 13.66
C VAL A 104 -18.82 -7.41 14.00
N GLU A 105 -19.26 -6.16 13.85
CA GLU A 105 -20.62 -5.72 14.17
C GLU A 105 -21.63 -5.97 13.03
N ILE A 106 -21.24 -6.69 11.98
CA ILE A 106 -22.01 -6.81 10.74
C ILE A 106 -23.46 -7.26 10.93
N PHE A 107 -23.72 -8.09 11.94
CA PHE A 107 -25.04 -8.64 12.22
C PHE A 107 -25.96 -7.69 13.00
N GLU A 108 -25.39 -6.65 13.62
CA GLU A 108 -26.12 -5.63 14.39
C GLU A 108 -26.70 -4.53 13.48
N TYR A 109 -26.25 -4.44 12.22
CA TYR A 109 -26.74 -3.47 11.26
C TYR A 109 -28.02 -3.94 10.57
N GLU A 110 -29.08 -3.14 10.64
CA GLU A 110 -30.38 -3.45 10.03
C GLU A 110 -30.68 -2.61 8.80
N LYS A 111 -30.00 -1.45 8.65
CA LYS A 111 -30.16 -0.53 7.52
C LYS A 111 -28.87 0.21 7.19
N LEU A 112 -28.81 0.80 6.00
CA LEU A 112 -27.64 1.55 5.52
C LEU A 112 -27.26 2.73 6.44
N GLU A 113 -28.26 3.38 7.06
CA GLU A 113 -28.03 4.47 8.02
C GLU A 113 -27.14 4.07 9.20
N ASP A 114 -27.15 2.79 9.62
CA ASP A 114 -26.37 2.34 10.77
C ASP A 114 -24.86 2.39 10.50
N ILE A 115 -24.47 2.44 9.23
CA ILE A 115 -23.08 2.46 8.75
C ILE A 115 -22.61 3.87 8.45
N LYS A 116 -23.53 4.78 8.09
CA LYS A 116 -23.20 6.17 7.80
C LYS A 116 -22.51 6.89 8.96
N ARG A 117 -22.62 6.39 10.20
CA ARG A 117 -21.88 6.90 11.36
C ARG A 117 -20.35 6.81 11.22
N TYR A 118 -19.86 5.96 10.32
CA TYR A 118 -18.43 5.73 10.07
C TYR A 118 -17.90 6.45 8.82
N LEU A 119 -18.77 7.02 7.99
CA LEU A 119 -18.43 7.58 6.66
C LEU A 119 -18.38 9.11 6.69
#